data_AF-A0A519R8E4-F1
#
_entry.id   AF-A0A519R8E4-F1
#
_cell.length_a   1.000
_cell.length_b   1.000
_cell.length_c   1.000
_cell.angle_alpha   90.00
_cell.angle_beta   90.00
_cell.angle_gamma   90.00
#
_symmetry.space_group_name_H-M   'P 1'
#
loop_
_entity.id
_entity.type
_entity.pdbx_description
1 polymer ?
#
loop_
_entity_poly.entity_id
_entity_poly.type
_entity_poly.pdbx_seq_one_letter_code
_entity_poly.pdbx_strand_id
1 'polypeptide(L)'
;MKGANGEPVLKSWWNITPEDAKNPIDYACLLYDVFYTQLINVKKDNFLKDLVISLSEEDYESILGPILKRIQRDCIDSSLENSKKTMDALKLLETLLYIDKRVVHFFVNHYTFLPKASPSDINGIQLQKMTVFGACLSMTSFPTESKTVRTFFSERNSLKNSEEILSMLRAKIHAMVDNIHKIMEYIMKCDAKYKRNILNWLYIGISVNDAKQKTYNYGSLISSDGWFTNFLLLLMKFAHKMLGDINKYPTWFTKIDFEFLRQKPVFNNLMLLNGKSNLYIPVEFSNDICIKSEDDISGSPNAKLQNQDKYTFLSELVFIINHAVYLQSSTQKTFIEFLHKMQKQHTYSGPFSRNFISLFVKKLAFDVQLSDPYLLTHMYKLLTFDILLVLFTFNVPY
;
A
#
# COMPACT_ATOMS: atom_id res chain seq x y z
N MET A 1 -14.73 -48.06 18.39
CA MET A 1 -14.19 -47.91 19.76
C MET A 1 -15.04 -46.86 20.48
N LYS A 2 -15.75 -47.26 21.54
CA LYS A 2 -16.53 -46.34 22.40
C LYS A 2 -15.60 -45.85 23.52
N GLY A 3 -15.47 -44.53 23.68
CA GLY A 3 -14.82 -43.91 24.84
C GLY A 3 -15.69 -44.01 26.09
N ALA A 4 -15.07 -44.03 27.26
CA ALA A 4 -15.65 -44.40 28.55
C ALA A 4 -16.71 -43.44 29.12
N ASN A 5 -17.01 -42.32 28.47
CA ASN A 5 -18.15 -41.46 28.78
C ASN A 5 -18.98 -41.38 27.51
N GLY A 6 -20.25 -41.74 27.57
CA GLY A 6 -21.17 -41.92 26.44
C GLY A 6 -21.51 -40.66 25.62
N GLU A 7 -20.56 -39.75 25.40
CA GLU A 7 -20.66 -38.74 24.38
C GLU A 7 -20.12 -39.26 23.04
N PRO A 8 -20.78 -38.93 21.91
CA PRO A 8 -20.28 -39.28 20.61
C PRO A 8 -18.91 -38.62 20.39
N VAL A 9 -17.90 -39.43 20.06
CA VAL A 9 -16.52 -39.04 19.67
C VAL A 9 -16.49 -38.00 18.53
N LEU A 10 -17.62 -37.74 17.88
CA LEU A 10 -17.79 -36.68 16.89
C LEU A 10 -17.87 -35.28 17.50
N LYS A 11 -18.32 -35.08 18.74
CA LYS A 11 -18.42 -33.72 19.32
C LYS A 11 -17.07 -33.05 19.60
N SER A 12 -15.98 -33.80 19.73
CA SER A 12 -14.65 -33.21 19.97
C SER A 12 -13.97 -32.66 18.71
N TRP A 13 -14.47 -32.98 17.51
CA TRP A 13 -13.94 -32.49 16.23
C TRP A 13 -14.62 -31.20 15.75
N TRP A 14 -15.76 -30.84 16.34
CA TRP A 14 -16.58 -29.68 15.98
C TRP A 14 -16.62 -28.60 17.07
N ASN A 15 -15.62 -28.53 17.95
CA ASN A 15 -15.37 -27.29 18.68
C ASN A 15 -14.79 -26.27 17.69
N ILE A 16 -15.64 -25.79 16.78
CA ILE A 16 -15.38 -24.63 15.94
C ILE A 16 -15.24 -23.48 16.93
N THR A 17 -14.01 -23.09 17.22
CA THR A 17 -13.77 -21.85 17.96
C THR A 17 -14.20 -20.73 17.01
N PRO A 18 -15.24 -19.96 17.33
CA PRO A 18 -15.67 -18.87 16.47
C PRO A 18 -14.54 -17.85 16.40
N GLU A 19 -14.17 -17.45 15.17
CA GLU A 19 -13.18 -16.41 14.96
C GLU A 19 -13.79 -15.04 15.24
N ASP A 20 -13.02 -14.12 15.81
CA ASP A 20 -13.42 -12.72 15.96
C ASP A 20 -13.51 -12.06 14.58
N ALA A 21 -14.73 -11.79 14.13
CA ALA A 21 -15.04 -11.10 12.88
C ALA A 21 -14.24 -9.79 12.69
N LYS A 22 -13.92 -9.09 13.78
CA LYS A 22 -13.23 -7.78 13.73
C LYS A 22 -11.70 -7.89 13.73
N ASN A 23 -11.16 -9.06 14.06
CA ASN A 23 -9.73 -9.31 14.07
C ASN A 23 -9.30 -9.99 12.76
N PRO A 24 -8.61 -9.26 11.85
CA PRO A 24 -8.20 -9.84 10.56
C PRO A 24 -7.21 -10.99 10.73
N ILE A 25 -6.41 -10.98 11.82
CA ILE A 25 -5.38 -12.00 12.08
C ILE A 25 -5.83 -13.15 12.99
N ASP A 26 -7.13 -13.29 13.23
CA ASP A 26 -7.67 -14.47 13.91
C ASP A 26 -7.94 -15.60 12.90
N TYR A 27 -7.20 -16.69 13.04
CA TYR A 27 -7.25 -17.86 12.17
C TYR A 27 -7.56 -19.16 12.95
N ALA A 28 -8.22 -19.07 14.11
CA ALA A 28 -8.41 -20.20 15.01
C ALA A 28 -9.19 -21.38 14.40
N CYS A 29 -10.02 -21.15 13.37
CA CYS A 29 -10.88 -22.19 12.81
C CYS A 29 -10.19 -23.02 11.70
N LEU A 30 -9.88 -24.28 12.01
CA LEU A 30 -9.28 -25.23 11.06
C LEU A 30 -10.18 -25.56 9.87
N LEU A 31 -11.51 -25.53 10.03
CA LEU A 31 -12.44 -25.83 8.93
C LEU A 31 -12.31 -24.80 7.80
N TYR A 32 -12.15 -23.52 8.14
CA TYR A 32 -11.91 -22.45 7.17
C TYR A 32 -10.57 -22.62 6.46
N ASP A 33 -9.56 -23.18 7.12
CA ASP A 33 -8.28 -23.48 6.48
C ASP A 33 -8.39 -24.60 5.44
N VAL A 34 -9.11 -25.66 5.77
CA VAL A 34 -9.38 -26.76 4.84
C VAL A 34 -10.16 -26.24 3.64
N PHE A 35 -11.24 -25.47 3.88
CA PHE A 35 -12.06 -24.90 2.81
C PHE A 35 -11.26 -23.98 1.89
N TYR A 36 -10.51 -23.02 2.47
CA TYR A 36 -9.65 -22.12 1.71
C TYR A 36 -8.58 -22.86 0.88
N THR A 37 -7.97 -23.89 1.45
CA THR A 37 -6.98 -24.72 0.73
C THR A 37 -7.62 -25.41 -0.47
N GLN A 38 -8.86 -25.89 -0.35
CA GLN A 38 -9.59 -26.44 -1.49
C GLN A 38 -9.87 -25.34 -2.52
N LEU A 39 -10.34 -24.16 -2.12
CA LEU A 39 -10.63 -23.04 -3.02
C LEU A 39 -9.44 -22.62 -3.88
N ILE A 40 -8.25 -22.48 -3.29
CA ILE A 40 -7.03 -22.14 -4.04
C ILE A 40 -6.67 -23.20 -5.09
N ASN A 41 -6.97 -24.48 -4.80
CA ASN A 41 -6.65 -25.60 -5.69
C ASN A 41 -7.74 -25.87 -6.75
N VAL A 42 -8.93 -25.25 -6.62
CA VAL A 42 -10.01 -25.41 -7.59
C VAL A 42 -9.66 -24.68 -8.89
N LYS A 43 -9.38 -25.46 -9.94
CA LYS A 43 -9.09 -24.94 -11.30
C LYS A 43 -10.32 -24.53 -12.11
N LYS A 44 -11.53 -24.58 -11.53
CA LYS A 44 -12.79 -24.35 -12.25
C LYS A 44 -13.44 -23.05 -11.78
N ASP A 45 -13.25 -21.98 -12.54
CA ASP A 45 -13.84 -20.66 -12.29
C ASP A 45 -15.37 -20.70 -12.10
N ASN A 46 -16.04 -21.67 -12.73
CA ASN A 46 -17.48 -21.89 -12.59
C ASN A 46 -17.92 -22.19 -11.15
N PHE A 47 -17.13 -22.93 -10.36
CA PHE A 47 -17.51 -23.23 -8.98
C PHE A 47 -17.51 -21.98 -8.10
N LEU A 48 -16.46 -21.15 -8.20
CA LEU A 48 -16.39 -19.89 -7.44
C LEU A 48 -17.53 -18.95 -7.83
N LYS A 49 -17.83 -18.90 -9.13
CA LYS A 49 -18.95 -18.12 -9.65
C LYS A 49 -20.28 -18.60 -9.08
N ASP A 50 -20.57 -19.90 -9.15
CA ASP A 50 -21.81 -20.48 -8.65
C ASP A 50 -21.96 -20.29 -7.14
N LEU A 51 -20.86 -20.49 -6.39
CA LEU A 51 -20.80 -20.23 -4.96
C LEU A 51 -21.18 -18.77 -4.66
N VAL A 52 -20.46 -17.79 -5.20
CA VAL A 52 -20.68 -16.37 -4.90
C VAL A 52 -22.07 -15.90 -5.31
N ILE A 53 -22.58 -16.35 -6.47
CA ILE A 53 -23.93 -15.99 -6.93
C ILE A 53 -25.01 -16.57 -6.00
N SER A 54 -24.79 -17.75 -5.44
CA SER A 54 -25.73 -18.40 -4.52
C SER A 54 -25.80 -17.77 -3.12
N LEU A 55 -24.78 -16.98 -2.74
CA LEU A 55 -24.71 -16.35 -1.43
C LEU A 55 -25.63 -15.12 -1.34
N SER A 56 -26.34 -15.02 -0.22
CA SER A 56 -26.96 -13.76 0.20
C SER A 56 -25.93 -12.85 0.89
N GLU A 57 -26.22 -11.55 1.02
CA GLU A 57 -25.31 -10.63 1.72
C GLU A 57 -25.14 -10.98 3.20
N GLU A 58 -26.14 -11.64 3.81
CA GLU A 58 -26.08 -12.12 5.20
C GLU A 58 -25.05 -13.23 5.39
N ASP A 59 -24.75 -14.00 4.33
CA ASP A 59 -23.77 -15.08 4.35
C ASP A 59 -22.33 -14.61 4.14
N TYR A 60 -22.12 -13.35 3.75
CA TYR A 60 -20.79 -12.87 3.37
C TYR A 60 -19.82 -12.86 4.57
N GLU A 61 -20.27 -12.45 5.74
CA GLU A 61 -19.39 -12.41 6.92
C GLU A 61 -18.96 -13.81 7.36
N SER A 62 -19.86 -14.81 7.26
CA SER A 62 -19.58 -16.18 7.69
C SER A 62 -18.81 -17.00 6.66
N ILE A 63 -18.89 -16.66 5.36
CA ILE A 63 -18.24 -17.41 4.28
C ILE A 63 -17.09 -16.62 3.65
N LEU A 64 -17.34 -15.40 3.17
CA LEU A 64 -16.32 -14.59 2.50
C LEU A 64 -15.34 -13.96 3.51
N GLY A 65 -15.79 -13.57 4.69
CA GLY A 65 -14.94 -13.04 5.77
C GLY A 65 -13.73 -13.95 6.06
N PRO A 66 -13.95 -15.24 6.40
CA PRO A 66 -12.86 -16.20 6.60
C PRO A 66 -11.95 -16.36 5.39
N ILE A 67 -12.48 -16.38 4.16
CA ILE A 67 -11.68 -16.45 2.93
C ILE A 67 -10.74 -15.24 2.85
N LEU A 68 -11.26 -14.02 3.07
CA LEU A 68 -10.48 -12.79 3.05
C LEU A 68 -9.37 -12.78 4.12
N LYS A 69 -9.63 -13.32 5.31
CA LYS A 69 -8.62 -13.49 6.36
C LYS A 69 -7.50 -14.44 5.93
N ARG A 70 -7.83 -15.57 5.28
CA ARG A 70 -6.79 -16.50 4.78
C ARG A 70 -6.00 -15.93 3.62
N ILE A 71 -6.64 -15.16 2.73
CA ILE A 71 -5.94 -14.38 1.69
C ILE A 71 -4.93 -13.44 2.37
N GLN A 72 -5.36 -12.67 3.37
CA GLN A 72 -4.49 -11.78 4.11
C GLN A 72 -3.34 -12.53 4.82
N ARG A 73 -3.61 -13.66 5.49
CA ARG A 73 -2.58 -14.52 6.09
C ARG A 73 -1.50 -14.91 5.09
N ASP A 74 -1.91 -15.36 3.91
CA ASP A 74 -1.01 -15.82 2.87
C ASP A 74 -0.23 -14.66 2.22
N CYS A 75 -0.69 -13.43 2.40
CA CYS A 75 0.01 -12.21 2.04
C CYS A 75 0.97 -11.70 3.12
N ILE A 76 0.74 -12.01 4.41
CA ILE A 76 1.63 -11.55 5.51
C ILE A 76 3.03 -12.16 5.39
N ASP A 77 3.12 -13.41 4.96
CA ASP A 77 4.39 -14.12 4.74
C ASP A 77 5.02 -13.83 3.36
N SER A 78 4.59 -12.75 2.70
CA SER A 78 5.06 -12.36 1.38
C SER A 78 6.57 -12.08 1.39
N SER A 79 7.28 -12.79 0.53
CA SER A 79 8.74 -12.75 0.40
C SER A 79 9.16 -13.04 -1.04
N LEU A 80 10.39 -12.67 -1.38
CA LEU A 80 10.93 -12.88 -2.73
C LEU A 80 11.09 -14.37 -3.07
N GLU A 81 11.28 -15.23 -2.06
CA GLU A 81 11.39 -16.69 -2.22
C GLU A 81 10.01 -17.33 -2.37
N ASN A 82 9.04 -16.91 -1.56
CA ASN A 82 7.72 -17.53 -1.48
C ASN A 82 6.61 -16.69 -2.13
N SER A 83 6.94 -15.92 -3.17
CA SER A 83 6.00 -15.05 -3.87
C SER A 83 4.77 -15.78 -4.45
N LYS A 84 4.92 -17.07 -4.80
CA LYS A 84 3.84 -17.85 -5.43
C LYS A 84 2.58 -17.91 -4.57
N LYS A 85 2.73 -18.21 -3.28
CA LYS A 85 1.60 -18.34 -2.34
C LYS A 85 0.79 -17.05 -2.25
N THR A 86 1.47 -15.91 -2.16
CA THR A 86 0.85 -14.59 -2.16
C THR A 86 0.17 -14.26 -3.50
N MET A 87 0.80 -14.62 -4.63
CA MET A 87 0.22 -14.40 -5.96
C MET A 87 -1.04 -15.24 -6.18
N ASP A 88 -1.06 -16.50 -5.72
CA ASP A 88 -2.24 -17.37 -5.79
C ASP A 88 -3.39 -16.80 -4.93
N ALA A 89 -3.08 -16.29 -3.73
CA ALA A 89 -4.07 -15.63 -2.86
C ALA A 89 -4.63 -14.33 -3.48
N LEU A 90 -3.79 -13.50 -4.08
CA LEU A 90 -4.24 -12.29 -4.79
C LEU A 90 -5.08 -12.62 -6.02
N LYS A 91 -4.74 -13.68 -6.74
CA LYS A 91 -5.54 -14.13 -7.88
C LYS A 91 -6.93 -14.59 -7.43
N LEU A 92 -7.03 -15.30 -6.30
CA LEU A 92 -8.32 -15.64 -5.71
C LEU A 92 -9.11 -14.38 -5.33
N LEU A 93 -8.48 -13.39 -4.70
CA LEU A 93 -9.13 -12.10 -4.39
C LEU A 93 -9.65 -11.43 -5.65
N GLU A 94 -8.83 -11.33 -6.69
CA GLU A 94 -9.20 -10.74 -7.97
C GLU A 94 -10.43 -11.45 -8.58
N THR A 95 -10.42 -12.78 -8.64
CA THR A 95 -11.54 -13.57 -9.14
C THR A 95 -12.82 -13.31 -8.35
N LEU A 96 -12.74 -13.30 -7.01
CA LEU A 96 -13.91 -13.04 -6.15
C LEU A 96 -14.51 -11.66 -6.42
N LEU A 97 -13.68 -10.63 -6.55
CA LEU A 97 -14.12 -9.26 -6.82
C LEU A 97 -14.72 -9.10 -8.22
N TYR A 98 -14.29 -9.90 -9.20
CA TYR A 98 -14.75 -9.83 -10.58
C TYR A 98 -16.07 -10.55 -10.82
N ILE A 99 -16.47 -11.46 -9.92
CA ILE A 99 -17.74 -12.19 -10.05
C ILE A 99 -18.94 -11.29 -9.78
N ASP A 100 -18.92 -10.52 -8.69
CA ASP A 100 -20.08 -9.72 -8.25
C ASP A 100 -19.64 -8.41 -7.56
N LYS A 101 -20.28 -7.30 -7.93
CA LYS A 101 -20.04 -5.99 -7.31
C LYS A 101 -20.40 -5.94 -5.83
N ARG A 102 -21.31 -6.80 -5.36
CA ARG A 102 -21.64 -6.95 -3.93
C ARG A 102 -20.44 -7.45 -3.13
N VAL A 103 -19.58 -8.28 -3.73
CA VAL A 103 -18.32 -8.72 -3.11
C VAL A 103 -17.33 -7.57 -3.01
N VAL A 104 -17.28 -6.69 -4.02
CA VAL A 104 -16.48 -5.45 -3.95
C VAL A 104 -16.94 -4.59 -2.79
N HIS A 105 -18.26 -4.39 -2.66
CA HIS A 105 -18.85 -3.65 -1.54
C HIS A 105 -18.44 -4.26 -0.19
N PHE A 106 -18.56 -5.58 -0.05
CA PHE A 106 -18.18 -6.29 1.16
C PHE A 106 -16.69 -6.10 1.48
N PHE A 107 -15.81 -6.34 0.51
CA PHE A 107 -14.36 -6.25 0.68
C PHE A 107 -13.90 -4.87 1.15
N VAL A 108 -14.34 -3.78 0.49
CA VAL A 108 -13.89 -2.42 0.86
C VAL A 108 -14.40 -1.95 2.24
N ASN A 109 -15.41 -2.64 2.78
CA ASN A 109 -15.95 -2.40 4.12
C ASN A 109 -15.46 -3.45 5.15
N HIS A 110 -14.66 -4.43 4.73
CA HIS A 110 -14.14 -5.49 5.58
C HIS A 110 -12.78 -5.09 6.20
N TYR A 111 -12.49 -5.63 7.39
CA TYR A 111 -11.29 -5.27 8.18
C TYR A 111 -9.96 -5.59 7.49
N THR A 112 -9.97 -6.53 6.53
CA THR A 112 -8.79 -6.91 5.74
C THR A 112 -8.48 -5.95 4.58
N PHE A 113 -9.40 -5.06 4.20
CA PHE A 113 -9.10 -3.94 3.31
C PHE A 113 -8.53 -2.77 4.11
N LEU A 114 -9.25 -2.37 5.16
CA LEU A 114 -8.83 -1.33 6.09
C LEU A 114 -9.44 -1.62 7.47
N PRO A 115 -8.65 -1.69 8.55
CA PRO A 115 -9.19 -1.89 9.90
C PRO A 115 -10.15 -0.75 10.28
N LYS A 116 -11.30 -1.07 10.90
CA LYS A 116 -12.28 -0.04 11.35
C LYS A 116 -11.89 0.66 12.65
N ALA A 117 -10.61 0.64 13.03
CA ALA A 117 -10.12 1.46 14.13
C ALA A 117 -10.13 2.93 13.70
N SER A 118 -10.17 3.87 14.65
CA SER A 118 -10.02 5.29 14.29
C SER A 118 -8.71 5.46 13.51
N PRO A 119 -8.60 6.36 12.51
CA PRO A 119 -7.33 6.64 11.84
C PRO A 119 -6.19 7.00 12.80
N SER A 120 -6.50 7.44 14.03
CA SER A 120 -5.54 7.66 15.13
C SER A 120 -4.94 6.39 15.73
N ASP A 121 -5.61 5.25 15.56
CA ASP A 121 -5.34 4.01 16.28
C ASP A 121 -4.60 2.97 15.41
N ILE A 122 -4.54 3.21 14.09
CA ILE A 122 -3.80 2.38 13.15
C ILE A 122 -2.39 2.95 13.01
N ASN A 123 -1.39 2.11 13.23
CA ASN A 123 0.00 2.44 12.95
C ASN A 123 0.49 1.78 11.64
N GLY A 124 1.68 2.17 11.17
CA GLY A 124 2.26 1.68 9.92
C GLY A 124 2.50 0.18 9.89
N ILE A 125 2.90 -0.43 11.01
CA ILE A 125 3.06 -1.90 11.10
C ILE A 125 1.70 -2.60 11.00
N GLN A 126 0.68 -2.06 11.64
CA GLN A 126 -0.69 -2.60 11.55
C GLN A 126 -1.23 -2.46 10.13
N LEU A 127 -1.10 -1.30 9.48
CA LEU A 127 -1.53 -1.15 8.08
C LEU A 127 -0.83 -2.18 7.18
N GLN A 128 0.49 -2.33 7.38
CA GLN A 128 1.32 -3.28 6.64
C GLN A 128 0.89 -4.73 6.88
N LYS A 129 0.51 -5.14 8.09
CA LYS A 129 0.21 -6.56 8.38
C LYS A 129 -1.27 -6.92 8.31
N MET A 130 -2.16 -6.00 8.70
CA MET A 130 -3.59 -6.26 8.88
C MET A 130 -4.41 -6.06 7.60
N THR A 131 -3.83 -5.45 6.56
CA THR A 131 -4.49 -5.29 5.26
C THR A 131 -3.90 -6.21 4.21
N VAL A 132 -4.74 -6.71 3.29
CA VAL A 132 -4.28 -7.57 2.18
C VAL A 132 -3.23 -6.83 1.33
N PHE A 133 -3.55 -5.60 0.91
CA PHE A 133 -2.66 -4.80 0.07
C PHE A 133 -1.39 -4.38 0.82
N GLY A 134 -1.51 -4.00 2.09
CA GLY A 134 -0.34 -3.68 2.92
C GLY A 134 0.60 -4.88 3.04
N ALA A 135 0.05 -6.07 3.27
CA ALA A 135 0.83 -7.28 3.43
C ALA A 135 1.59 -7.63 2.14
N CYS A 136 0.92 -7.55 0.99
CA CYS A 136 1.53 -7.78 -0.32
C CYS A 136 2.70 -6.82 -0.61
N LEU A 137 2.55 -5.53 -0.27
CA LEU A 137 3.59 -4.52 -0.45
C LEU A 137 4.83 -4.76 0.44
N SER A 138 4.77 -5.67 1.41
CA SER A 138 5.93 -6.02 2.26
C SER A 138 7.02 -6.82 1.55
N MET A 139 6.77 -7.29 0.32
CA MET A 139 7.78 -8.03 -0.47
C MET A 139 8.99 -7.14 -0.79
N THR A 140 10.09 -7.36 -0.09
CA THR A 140 11.24 -6.45 -0.10
C THR A 140 12.56 -7.18 -0.24
N SER A 141 13.53 -6.49 -0.83
CA SER A 141 14.94 -6.90 -0.86
C SER A 141 15.78 -6.18 0.20
N PHE A 142 15.22 -5.26 0.99
CA PHE A 142 15.99 -4.44 1.93
C PHE A 142 16.77 -5.33 2.92
N PRO A 143 18.10 -5.15 3.09
CA PRO A 143 18.94 -6.06 3.87
C PRO A 143 18.57 -6.21 5.35
N THR A 144 17.89 -5.22 5.92
CA THR A 144 17.40 -5.21 7.31
C THR A 144 16.09 -5.96 7.49
N GLU A 145 15.37 -6.21 6.39
CA GLU A 145 14.01 -6.75 6.37
C GLU A 145 13.98 -8.14 5.71
N SER A 146 14.84 -8.38 4.72
CA SER A 146 15.00 -9.65 4.02
C SER A 146 16.28 -10.36 4.45
N LYS A 147 16.12 -11.45 5.21
CA LYS A 147 17.24 -12.33 5.63
C LYS A 147 17.80 -13.14 4.46
N THR A 148 16.99 -13.35 3.45
CA THR A 148 17.20 -14.26 2.33
C THR A 148 17.77 -13.56 1.11
N VAL A 149 17.80 -12.22 1.05
CA VAL A 149 18.42 -11.51 -0.08
C VAL A 149 19.88 -11.93 -0.31
N ARG A 150 20.58 -12.31 0.77
CA ARG A 150 21.96 -12.80 0.70
C ARG A 150 22.08 -14.13 -0.04
N THR A 151 21.05 -14.97 -0.08
CA THR A 151 21.09 -16.27 -0.77
C THR A 151 20.99 -16.11 -2.28
N PHE A 152 20.38 -15.03 -2.78
CA PHE A 152 20.39 -14.73 -4.22
C PHE A 152 21.77 -14.29 -4.72
N PHE A 153 22.60 -13.72 -3.85
CA PHE A 153 23.91 -13.18 -4.21
C PHE A 153 25.09 -13.90 -3.51
N SER A 154 24.88 -15.11 -2.97
CA SER A 154 25.87 -15.82 -2.15
C SER A 154 26.95 -16.53 -2.97
N GLU A 155 26.69 -16.86 -4.23
CA GLU A 155 27.62 -17.63 -5.06
C GLU A 155 28.56 -16.71 -5.87
N ARG A 156 29.83 -17.09 -6.05
CA ARG A 156 30.79 -16.29 -6.85
C ARG A 156 30.30 -16.01 -8.29
N ASN A 157 29.50 -16.91 -8.85
CA ASN A 157 28.89 -16.75 -10.17
C ASN A 157 27.68 -15.80 -10.15
N SER A 158 26.98 -15.67 -9.02
CA SER A 158 25.84 -14.75 -8.87
C SER A 158 26.25 -13.27 -8.96
N LEU A 159 27.50 -12.93 -8.61
CA LEU A 159 28.02 -11.56 -8.79
C LEU A 159 28.22 -11.20 -10.27
N LYS A 160 28.64 -12.17 -11.09
CA LYS A 160 28.78 -11.99 -12.55
C LYS A 160 27.42 -11.83 -13.23
N ASN A 161 26.39 -12.49 -12.69
CA ASN A 161 25.01 -12.42 -13.19
C ASN A 161 24.13 -11.48 -12.37
N SER A 162 24.74 -10.50 -11.68
CA SER A 162 24.01 -9.64 -10.74
C SER A 162 22.91 -8.83 -11.42
N GLU A 163 23.09 -8.40 -12.66
CA GLU A 163 22.07 -7.67 -13.43
C GLU A 163 20.83 -8.54 -13.72
N GLU A 164 21.02 -9.80 -14.09
CA GLU A 164 19.92 -10.75 -14.33
C GLU A 164 19.13 -11.01 -13.04
N ILE A 165 19.84 -11.19 -11.92
CA ILE A 165 19.22 -11.39 -10.60
C ILE A 165 18.46 -10.12 -10.18
N LEU A 166 19.05 -8.93 -10.34
CA LEU A 166 18.38 -7.66 -10.06
C LEU A 166 17.09 -7.52 -10.88
N SER A 167 17.16 -7.82 -12.18
CA SER A 167 16.01 -7.79 -13.10
C SER A 167 14.91 -8.76 -12.66
N MET A 168 15.26 -10.01 -12.33
CA MET A 168 14.32 -11.02 -11.84
C MET A 168 13.64 -10.58 -10.53
N LEU A 169 14.41 -10.08 -9.55
CA LEU A 169 13.86 -9.65 -8.26
C LEU A 169 12.95 -8.41 -8.42
N ARG A 170 13.34 -7.46 -9.28
CA ARG A 170 12.49 -6.33 -9.65
C ARG A 170 11.19 -6.79 -10.30
N ALA A 171 11.26 -7.71 -11.26
CA ALA A 171 10.09 -8.22 -11.94
C ALA A 171 9.09 -8.87 -10.97
N LYS A 172 9.57 -9.59 -9.94
CA LYS A 172 8.69 -10.14 -8.89
C LYS A 172 7.97 -9.05 -8.08
N ILE A 173 8.70 -8.01 -7.66
CA ILE A 173 8.12 -6.88 -6.92
C ILE A 173 7.12 -6.12 -7.80
N HIS A 174 7.48 -5.84 -9.05
CA HIS A 174 6.59 -5.16 -10.02
C HIS A 174 5.33 -5.98 -10.26
N ALA A 175 5.43 -7.29 -10.50
CA ALA A 175 4.26 -8.14 -10.71
C ALA A 175 3.30 -8.10 -9.52
N MET A 176 3.83 -8.08 -8.29
CA MET A 176 3.02 -7.92 -7.08
C MET A 176 2.31 -6.57 -7.04
N VAL A 177 3.05 -5.47 -7.26
CA VAL A 177 2.49 -4.10 -7.25
C VAL A 177 1.48 -3.89 -8.39
N ASP A 178 1.75 -4.45 -9.57
CA ASP A 178 0.87 -4.36 -10.74
C ASP A 178 -0.46 -5.08 -10.50
N ASN A 179 -0.44 -6.24 -9.84
CA ASN A 179 -1.67 -6.94 -9.45
C ASN A 179 -2.49 -6.14 -8.43
N ILE A 180 -1.85 -5.56 -7.41
CA ILE A 180 -2.52 -4.68 -6.45
C ILE A 180 -3.16 -3.48 -7.18
N HIS A 181 -2.38 -2.82 -8.04
CA HIS A 181 -2.84 -1.68 -8.82
C HIS A 181 -4.05 -2.06 -9.69
N LYS A 182 -4.00 -3.20 -10.40
CA LYS A 182 -5.10 -3.70 -11.22
C LYS A 182 -6.37 -3.95 -10.42
N ILE A 183 -6.25 -4.59 -9.25
CA ILE A 183 -7.39 -4.85 -8.35
C ILE A 183 -7.98 -3.52 -7.86
N MET A 184 -7.15 -2.59 -7.38
CA MET A 184 -7.61 -1.29 -6.90
C MET A 184 -8.28 -0.46 -8.01
N GLU A 185 -7.71 -0.45 -9.23
CA GLU A 185 -8.33 0.20 -10.38
C GLU A 185 -9.70 -0.37 -10.70
N TYR A 186 -9.86 -1.69 -10.64
CA TYR A 186 -11.16 -2.32 -10.85
C TYR A 186 -12.16 -1.87 -9.79
N ILE A 187 -11.78 -1.89 -8.51
CA ILE A 187 -12.59 -1.40 -7.39
C ILE A 187 -13.03 0.06 -7.65
N MET A 188 -12.12 0.92 -8.08
CA MET A 188 -12.40 2.33 -8.40
C MET A 188 -13.36 2.52 -9.58
N LYS A 189 -13.40 1.57 -10.52
CA LYS A 189 -14.30 1.57 -11.69
C LYS A 189 -15.70 1.06 -11.35
N CYS A 190 -15.86 0.32 -10.25
CA CYS A 190 -17.16 -0.20 -9.84
C CYS A 190 -18.10 0.89 -9.31
N ASP A 191 -17.60 1.84 -8.51
CA ASP A 191 -18.38 2.94 -7.92
C ASP A 191 -17.47 4.11 -7.48
N ALA A 192 -17.99 5.34 -7.54
CA ALA A 192 -17.30 6.54 -7.05
C ALA A 192 -17.00 6.48 -5.54
N LYS A 193 -17.91 5.89 -4.75
CA LYS A 193 -17.69 5.65 -3.31
C LYS A 193 -16.44 4.81 -3.08
N TYR A 194 -16.24 3.74 -3.86
CA TYR A 194 -15.09 2.85 -3.70
C TYR A 194 -13.78 3.51 -4.13
N LYS A 195 -13.84 4.41 -5.11
CA LYS A 195 -12.71 5.29 -5.41
C LYS A 195 -12.28 6.11 -4.19
N ARG A 196 -13.24 6.59 -3.39
CA ARG A 196 -12.93 7.27 -2.12
C ARG A 196 -12.30 6.34 -1.09
N ASN A 197 -12.77 5.09 -0.97
CA ASN A 197 -12.14 4.08 -0.11
C ASN A 197 -10.67 3.83 -0.48
N ILE A 198 -10.34 3.73 -1.78
CA ILE A 198 -8.95 3.60 -2.25
C ILE A 198 -8.13 4.84 -1.87
N LEU A 199 -8.62 6.05 -2.14
CA LEU A 199 -7.94 7.28 -1.74
C LEU A 199 -7.70 7.35 -0.23
N ASN A 200 -8.68 6.95 0.57
CA ASN A 200 -8.55 6.92 2.02
C ASN A 200 -7.46 5.93 2.45
N TRP A 201 -7.39 4.76 1.83
CA TRP A 201 -6.32 3.78 2.10
C TRP A 201 -4.93 4.35 1.76
N LEU A 202 -4.79 5.03 0.60
CA LEU A 202 -3.54 5.69 0.21
C LEU A 202 -3.16 6.82 1.18
N TYR A 203 -4.14 7.65 1.58
CA TYR A 203 -3.93 8.72 2.55
C TYR A 203 -3.48 8.18 3.91
N ILE A 204 -4.11 7.11 4.40
CA ILE A 204 -3.71 6.46 5.66
C ILE A 204 -2.28 5.94 5.55
N GLY A 205 -1.90 5.34 4.43
CA GLY A 205 -0.52 4.91 4.15
C GLY A 205 0.53 5.99 4.36
N ILE A 206 0.21 7.23 4.00
CA ILE A 206 1.05 8.40 4.30
C ILE A 206 0.95 8.80 5.77
N SER A 207 -0.25 8.98 6.29
CA SER A 207 -0.50 9.48 7.65
C SER A 207 0.17 8.63 8.73
N VAL A 208 0.14 7.30 8.61
CA VAL A 208 0.73 6.40 9.62
C VAL A 208 2.26 6.29 9.52
N ASN A 209 2.85 6.89 8.48
CA ASN A 209 4.28 6.90 8.21
C ASN A 209 4.88 8.32 8.31
N ASP A 210 4.11 9.32 8.71
CA ASP A 210 4.58 10.71 8.81
C ASP A 210 5.77 10.87 9.78
N ALA A 211 5.84 10.00 10.80
CA ALA A 211 6.98 9.96 11.71
C ALA A 211 8.31 9.62 11.03
N LYS A 212 8.36 9.07 9.80
CA LYS A 212 9.62 8.75 9.07
C LYS A 212 10.58 9.94 8.92
N GLN A 213 10.09 11.18 9.04
CA GLN A 213 10.90 12.40 8.93
C GLN A 213 11.38 12.96 10.29
N LYS A 214 10.94 12.38 11.41
CA LYS A 214 11.39 12.82 12.74
C LYS A 214 12.80 12.31 13.03
N THR A 215 13.64 13.18 13.59
CA THR A 215 15.06 12.89 13.92
C THR A 215 15.22 11.72 14.90
N TYR A 216 14.23 11.47 15.77
CA TYR A 216 14.20 10.36 16.72
C TYR A 216 12.93 9.54 16.52
N ASN A 217 13.10 8.33 15.99
CA ASN A 217 12.02 7.39 15.70
C ASN A 217 12.07 6.12 16.58
N TYR A 218 12.73 6.18 17.74
CA TYR A 218 12.78 5.06 18.67
C TYR A 218 11.35 4.71 19.13
N GLY A 219 10.88 3.52 18.73
CA GLY A 219 9.54 3.03 19.06
C GLY A 219 8.41 3.51 18.15
N SER A 220 8.68 4.25 17.06
CA SER A 220 7.64 4.61 16.10
C SER A 220 7.17 3.36 15.35
N LEU A 221 5.90 2.99 15.48
CA LEU A 221 5.28 1.84 14.83
C LEU A 221 4.97 2.14 13.33
N ILE A 222 5.96 2.63 12.59
CA ILE A 222 5.87 2.93 11.16
C ILE A 222 6.05 1.66 10.30
N SER A 223 5.62 1.73 9.04
CA SER A 223 5.85 0.66 8.07
C SER A 223 7.34 0.58 7.72
N SER A 224 7.76 -0.60 7.25
CA SER A 224 9.14 -0.86 6.85
C SER A 224 9.56 -0.01 5.64
N ASP A 225 10.86 0.16 5.42
CA ASP A 225 11.37 0.94 4.27
C ASP A 225 11.06 0.21 2.95
N GLY A 226 11.17 -1.11 2.95
CA GLY A 226 10.76 -1.96 1.83
C GLY A 226 9.29 -1.77 1.46
N TRP A 227 8.41 -1.79 2.47
CA TRP A 227 6.98 -1.54 2.28
C TRP A 227 6.72 -0.17 1.68
N PHE A 228 7.34 0.88 2.26
CA PHE A 228 7.09 2.25 1.84
C PHE A 228 7.62 2.53 0.43
N THR A 229 8.74 1.89 0.05
CA THR A 229 9.27 1.97 -1.32
C THR A 229 8.31 1.34 -2.34
N ASN A 230 7.71 0.20 -2.00
CA ASN A 230 6.70 -0.45 -2.86
C ASN A 230 5.38 0.33 -2.89
N PHE A 231 5.01 0.96 -1.78
CA PHE A 231 3.87 1.88 -1.72
C PHE A 231 4.08 3.09 -2.64
N LEU A 232 5.29 3.68 -2.65
CA LEU A 232 5.63 4.73 -3.61
C LEU A 232 5.55 4.23 -5.06
N LEU A 233 6.05 3.02 -5.34
CA LEU A 233 5.93 2.39 -6.66
C LEU A 233 4.45 2.23 -7.08
N LEU A 234 3.56 1.80 -6.17
CA LEU A 234 2.12 1.70 -6.40
C LEU A 234 1.52 3.07 -6.75
N LEU A 235 1.87 4.11 -6.02
CA LEU A 235 1.40 5.47 -6.32
C LEU A 235 1.86 5.96 -7.71
N MET A 236 3.10 5.63 -8.11
CA MET A 236 3.60 5.94 -9.45
C MET A 236 2.85 5.20 -10.56
N LYS A 237 2.28 4.02 -10.28
CA LYS A 237 1.40 3.31 -11.23
C LYS A 237 0.09 4.07 -11.43
N PHE A 238 -0.54 4.56 -10.36
CA PHE A 238 -1.73 5.42 -10.47
C PHE A 238 -1.46 6.73 -11.23
N ALA A 239 -0.28 7.31 -11.02
CA ALA A 239 0.12 8.55 -11.68
C ALA A 239 0.70 8.34 -13.09
N HIS A 240 0.92 7.11 -13.55
CA HIS A 240 1.61 6.83 -14.81
C HIS A 240 1.01 7.61 -16.00
N LYS A 241 -0.32 7.61 -16.11
CA LYS A 241 -1.03 8.33 -17.17
C LYS A 241 -0.84 9.85 -17.05
N MET A 242 -0.87 10.38 -15.82
CA MET A 242 -0.65 11.80 -15.53
C MET A 242 0.80 12.24 -15.80
N LEU A 243 1.77 11.39 -15.54
CA LEU A 243 3.18 11.71 -15.73
C LEU A 243 3.67 11.44 -17.17
N GLY A 244 2.86 10.78 -17.99
CA GLY A 244 3.26 10.31 -19.33
C GLY A 244 2.92 11.26 -20.49
N ASP A 245 1.96 12.18 -20.32
CA ASP A 245 1.43 12.99 -21.42
C ASP A 245 1.53 14.49 -21.11
N ILE A 246 2.70 15.07 -21.39
CA ILE A 246 3.02 16.48 -21.13
C ILE A 246 2.00 17.44 -21.78
N ASN A 247 1.46 17.07 -22.94
CA ASN A 247 0.48 17.90 -23.65
C ASN A 247 -0.83 18.08 -22.87
N LYS A 248 -1.14 17.17 -21.93
CA LYS A 248 -2.32 17.26 -21.06
C LYS A 248 -2.06 18.02 -19.76
N TYR A 249 -0.82 18.42 -19.46
CA TYR A 249 -0.47 19.10 -18.22
C TYR A 249 -1.33 20.35 -17.96
N PRO A 250 -1.53 21.28 -18.92
CA PRO A 250 -2.38 22.44 -18.69
C PRO A 250 -3.81 22.08 -18.27
N THR A 251 -4.36 20.99 -18.83
CA THR A 251 -5.70 20.50 -18.49
C THR A 251 -5.76 19.81 -17.13
N TRP A 252 -4.66 19.23 -16.67
CA TRP A 252 -4.57 18.63 -15.34
C TRP A 252 -4.33 19.67 -14.25
N PHE A 253 -3.49 20.67 -14.52
CA PHE A 253 -3.19 21.75 -13.57
C PHE A 253 -4.44 22.52 -13.17
N THR A 254 -5.36 22.78 -14.11
CA THR A 254 -6.66 23.44 -13.81
C THR A 254 -7.59 22.60 -12.92
N LYS A 255 -7.32 21.30 -12.77
CA LYS A 255 -8.12 20.37 -11.95
C LYS A 255 -7.49 20.10 -10.58
N ILE A 256 -6.26 20.56 -10.35
CA ILE A 256 -5.58 20.42 -9.07
C ILE A 256 -6.02 21.55 -8.16
N ASP A 257 -6.69 21.16 -7.08
CA ASP A 257 -7.16 22.08 -6.06
C ASP A 257 -6.18 22.08 -4.89
N PHE A 258 -5.43 23.17 -4.76
CA PHE A 258 -4.42 23.37 -3.72
C PHE A 258 -5.02 23.55 -2.32
N GLU A 259 -6.31 23.85 -2.19
CA GLU A 259 -6.97 23.96 -0.89
C GLU A 259 -6.99 22.61 -0.15
N PHE A 260 -6.82 21.50 -0.88
CA PHE A 260 -6.64 20.16 -0.30
C PHE A 260 -5.52 20.13 0.74
N LEU A 261 -4.40 20.82 0.49
CA LEU A 261 -3.27 20.87 1.41
C LEU A 261 -3.65 21.45 2.76
N ARG A 262 -4.52 22.46 2.78
CA ARG A 262 -4.94 23.14 4.01
C ARG A 262 -5.94 22.31 4.82
N GLN A 263 -6.63 21.35 4.21
CA GLN A 263 -7.68 20.58 4.87
C GLN A 263 -7.23 19.24 5.44
N LYS A 264 -5.97 18.84 5.27
CA LYS A 264 -5.45 17.58 5.82
C LYS A 264 -4.31 17.83 6.81
N PRO A 265 -4.38 17.26 8.03
CA PRO A 265 -3.40 17.52 9.08
C PRO A 265 -1.99 17.02 8.72
N VAL A 266 -1.88 15.97 7.90
CA VAL A 266 -0.59 15.40 7.49
C VAL A 266 0.27 16.37 6.66
N PHE A 267 -0.34 17.36 6.01
CA PHE A 267 0.39 18.37 5.24
C PHE A 267 0.68 19.63 6.07
N ASN A 268 0.37 19.64 7.37
CA ASN A 268 0.64 20.81 8.20
C ASN A 268 2.15 21.09 8.27
N ASN A 269 2.53 22.36 8.13
CA ASN A 269 3.92 22.81 8.05
C ASN A 269 4.76 22.22 6.90
N LEU A 270 4.12 21.62 5.88
CA LEU A 270 4.82 21.17 4.69
C LEU A 270 5.43 22.38 3.98
N MET A 271 6.77 22.41 3.86
CA MET A 271 7.46 23.43 3.07
C MET A 271 7.16 23.23 1.59
N LEU A 272 6.54 24.23 0.98
CA LEU A 272 6.22 24.24 -0.44
C LEU A 272 7.40 24.82 -1.23
N LEU A 273 7.47 24.49 -2.53
CA LEU A 273 8.53 24.97 -3.43
C LEU A 273 8.60 26.50 -3.57
N ASN A 274 7.54 27.22 -3.17
CA ASN A 274 7.52 28.68 -3.11
C ASN A 274 8.10 29.26 -1.80
N GLY A 275 8.71 28.43 -0.94
CA GLY A 275 9.30 28.83 0.33
C GLY A 275 8.29 29.08 1.46
N LYS A 276 6.98 28.89 1.23
CA LYS A 276 5.95 29.00 2.27
C LYS A 276 5.68 27.65 2.90
N SER A 277 5.36 27.64 4.19
CA SER A 277 4.82 26.45 4.85
C SER A 277 3.31 26.41 4.67
N ASN A 278 2.79 25.22 4.36
CA ASN A 278 1.35 24.99 4.39
C ASN A 278 0.82 25.06 5.83
N LEU A 279 -0.34 25.69 6.02
CA LEU A 279 -1.02 25.77 7.31
C LEU A 279 -2.28 24.90 7.24
N TYR A 280 -2.38 23.91 8.12
CA TYR A 280 -3.62 23.16 8.28
C TYR A 280 -4.69 24.03 8.95
N ILE A 281 -5.86 24.09 8.31
CA ILE A 281 -7.07 24.75 8.82
C ILE A 281 -8.05 23.62 9.14
N PRO A 282 -8.36 23.36 10.42
CA PRO A 282 -9.33 22.35 10.78
C PRO A 282 -10.69 22.66 10.14
N VAL A 283 -11.38 21.61 9.68
CA VAL A 283 -12.67 21.72 8.96
C VAL A 283 -13.71 22.51 9.76
N GLU A 284 -13.61 22.49 11.10
CA GLU A 284 -14.47 23.23 12.03
C GLU A 284 -14.32 24.76 11.91
N PHE A 285 -13.15 25.25 11.49
CA PHE A 285 -12.86 26.68 11.30
C PHE A 285 -13.00 27.13 9.84
N SER A 286 -13.03 26.20 8.87
CA SER A 286 -13.19 26.55 7.46
C SER A 286 -14.59 27.05 7.07
N ASN A 287 -15.60 26.81 7.92
CA ASN A 287 -16.97 27.30 7.69
C ASN A 287 -17.19 28.76 8.12
N ASP A 288 -16.27 29.35 8.89
CA ASP A 288 -16.36 30.74 9.36
C ASP A 288 -15.64 31.75 8.44
N ILE A 289 -14.94 31.25 7.40
CA ILE A 289 -14.24 32.10 6.40
C ILE A 289 -15.04 32.17 5.07
N CYS A 290 -16.21 31.56 4.99
CA CYS A 290 -17.20 31.98 4.01
C CYS A 290 -17.87 33.24 4.54
N ILE A 291 -17.63 34.38 3.88
CA ILE A 291 -18.50 35.55 3.95
C ILE A 291 -19.91 35.04 3.62
N LYS A 292 -20.71 34.79 4.65
CA LYS A 292 -22.11 34.40 4.51
C LYS A 292 -22.80 35.61 3.89
N SER A 293 -23.26 35.48 2.65
CA SER A 293 -24.47 36.19 2.25
C SER A 293 -25.55 35.72 3.21
N GLU A 294 -26.04 36.64 4.03
CA GLU A 294 -27.23 36.47 4.85
C GLU A 294 -28.35 36.00 3.94
N ASP A 295 -28.74 34.71 3.99
CA ASP A 295 -30.08 34.23 3.61
C ASP A 295 -30.30 32.70 3.68
N ASP A 296 -29.45 31.90 4.35
CA ASP A 296 -29.79 30.47 4.55
C ASP A 296 -29.45 29.97 5.96
N ILE A 297 -30.41 30.12 6.87
CA ILE A 297 -30.44 29.47 8.18
C ILE A 297 -31.34 28.24 8.07
N SER A 298 -30.78 27.11 7.64
CA SER A 298 -31.34 25.80 8.01
C SER A 298 -30.21 24.83 8.35
N GLY A 299 -30.03 24.62 9.67
CA GLY A 299 -29.05 23.69 10.21
C GLY A 299 -29.44 22.25 9.92
N SER A 300 -28.74 21.61 8.99
CA SER A 300 -28.82 20.17 8.74
C SER A 300 -27.60 19.44 9.34
N PRO A 301 -27.77 18.30 10.03
CA PRO A 301 -26.66 17.49 10.55
C PRO A 301 -25.76 16.88 9.46
N ASN A 302 -26.11 17.02 8.18
CA ASN A 302 -25.40 16.43 7.03
C ASN A 302 -24.13 17.17 6.60
N ALA A 303 -23.82 18.34 7.17
CA ALA A 303 -22.67 19.14 6.74
C ALA A 303 -21.30 18.46 6.96
N LYS A 304 -21.17 17.53 7.93
CA LYS A 304 -19.90 16.82 8.18
C LYS A 304 -19.55 15.74 7.14
N LEU A 305 -20.54 15.18 6.44
CA LEU A 305 -20.31 14.18 5.38
C LEU A 305 -20.08 14.82 3.99
N GLN A 306 -20.67 15.98 3.72
CA GLN A 306 -20.52 16.68 2.43
C GLN A 306 -19.09 17.16 2.15
N ASN A 307 -18.26 17.37 3.18
CA ASN A 307 -16.87 17.80 2.99
C ASN A 307 -15.89 16.69 2.55
N GLN A 308 -16.28 15.41 2.55
CA GLN A 308 -15.39 14.33 2.13
C GLN A 308 -15.20 14.21 0.61
N ASP A 309 -16.10 14.78 -0.20
CA ASP A 309 -16.12 14.65 -1.68
C ASP A 309 -15.71 15.93 -2.42
N LYS A 310 -15.13 16.91 -1.72
CA LYS A 310 -14.79 18.23 -2.31
C LYS A 310 -13.70 18.15 -3.39
N TYR A 311 -12.76 17.22 -3.28
CA TYR A 311 -11.56 17.19 -4.13
C TYR A 311 -11.57 16.08 -5.16
N THR A 312 -10.97 16.37 -6.31
CA THR A 312 -10.81 15.35 -7.35
C THR A 312 -9.76 14.32 -6.93
N PHE A 313 -9.90 13.09 -7.43
CA PHE A 313 -8.89 12.04 -7.27
C PHE A 313 -7.49 12.50 -7.71
N LEU A 314 -7.43 13.29 -8.77
CA LEU A 314 -6.19 13.87 -9.29
C LEU A 314 -5.53 14.79 -8.26
N SER A 315 -6.29 15.75 -7.70
CA SER A 315 -5.81 16.67 -6.67
C SER A 315 -5.20 15.90 -5.50
N GLU A 316 -5.95 14.95 -4.93
CA GLU A 316 -5.49 14.18 -3.78
C GLU A 316 -4.26 13.33 -4.10
N LEU A 317 -4.24 12.66 -5.25
CA LEU A 317 -3.14 11.80 -5.66
C LEU A 317 -1.82 12.58 -5.82
N VAL A 318 -1.85 13.77 -6.42
CA VAL A 318 -0.66 14.61 -6.61
C VAL A 318 0.01 14.94 -5.27
N PHE A 319 -0.79 15.35 -4.28
CA PHE A 319 -0.27 15.71 -2.97
C PHE A 319 0.15 14.50 -2.14
N ILE A 320 -0.59 13.39 -2.23
CA ILE A 320 -0.21 12.11 -1.60
C ILE A 320 1.15 11.63 -2.14
N ILE A 321 1.36 11.68 -3.46
CA ILE A 321 2.62 11.27 -4.09
C ILE A 321 3.78 12.15 -3.67
N ASN A 322 3.59 13.47 -3.70
CA ASN A 322 4.62 14.42 -3.30
C ASN A 322 5.05 14.19 -1.84
N HIS A 323 4.10 13.99 -0.93
CA HIS A 323 4.41 13.67 0.46
C HIS A 323 5.05 12.29 0.61
N ALA A 324 4.66 11.31 -0.19
CA ALA A 324 5.33 10.00 -0.23
C ALA A 324 6.82 10.14 -0.60
N VAL A 325 7.12 10.93 -1.64
CA VAL A 325 8.51 11.19 -2.06
C VAL A 325 9.29 11.91 -0.96
N TYR A 326 8.66 12.90 -0.31
CA TYR A 326 9.26 13.56 0.85
C TYR A 326 9.58 12.55 1.96
N LEU A 327 8.63 11.70 2.37
CA LEU A 327 8.85 10.67 3.39
C LEU A 327 9.95 9.68 2.99
N GLN A 328 10.04 9.28 1.72
CA GLN A 328 11.05 8.36 1.19
C GLN A 328 12.47 8.96 1.15
N SER A 329 12.60 10.29 1.21
CA SER A 329 13.91 10.96 1.17
C SER A 329 14.84 10.55 2.31
N SER A 330 14.31 10.18 3.49
CA SER A 330 15.13 9.71 4.62
C SER A 330 15.75 8.34 4.36
N THR A 331 15.00 7.44 3.74
CA THR A 331 15.50 6.13 3.27
C THR A 331 16.57 6.32 2.19
N GLN A 332 16.36 7.22 1.23
CA GLN A 332 17.34 7.55 0.20
C GLN A 332 18.63 8.15 0.78
N LYS A 333 18.52 9.06 1.75
CA LYS A 333 19.68 9.63 2.46
C LYS A 333 20.49 8.53 3.17
N THR A 334 19.81 7.61 3.86
CA THR A 334 20.44 6.47 4.52
C THR A 334 21.21 5.59 3.53
N PHE A 335 20.64 5.37 2.34
CA PHE A 335 21.31 4.62 1.28
C PHE A 335 22.55 5.35 0.73
N ILE A 336 22.47 6.66 0.49
CA ILE A 336 23.62 7.47 0.06
C ILE A 336 24.75 7.44 1.10
N GLU A 337 24.41 7.58 2.38
CA GLU A 337 25.38 7.46 3.48
C GLU A 337 26.03 6.07 3.52
N PHE A 338 25.25 5.02 3.25
CA PHE A 338 25.76 3.66 3.12
C PHE A 338 26.74 3.53 1.93
N LEU A 339 26.42 4.10 0.76
CA LEU A 339 27.32 4.09 -0.40
C LEU A 339 28.65 4.81 -0.10
N HIS A 340 28.60 5.96 0.58
CA HIS A 340 29.80 6.67 1.00
C HIS A 340 30.66 5.84 1.98
N LYS A 341 30.03 5.13 2.93
CA LYS A 341 30.74 4.22 3.85
C LYS A 341 31.40 3.06 3.10
N MET A 342 30.67 2.47 2.14
CA MET A 342 31.18 1.38 1.30
C MET A 342 32.38 1.83 0.45
N GLN A 343 32.31 3.01 -0.18
CA GLN A 343 33.41 3.57 -0.97
C GLN A 343 34.66 3.80 -0.12
N LYS A 344 34.52 4.35 1.09
CA LYS A 344 35.64 4.51 2.03
C LYS A 344 36.28 3.16 2.37
N GLN A 345 35.47 2.12 2.62
CA GLN A 345 35.98 0.79 2.97
C GLN A 345 36.65 0.06 1.81
N HIS A 346 36.23 0.28 0.57
CA HIS A 346 36.92 -0.22 -0.63
C HIS A 346 38.35 0.34 -0.76
N THR A 347 38.58 1.59 -0.33
CA THR A 347 39.93 2.18 -0.34
C THR A 347 40.88 1.49 0.65
N TYR A 348 40.37 0.97 1.78
CA TYR A 348 41.19 0.33 2.82
C TYR A 348 41.29 -1.19 2.70
N SER A 349 40.31 -1.84 2.07
CA SER A 349 40.25 -3.29 1.92
C SER A 349 40.16 -3.63 0.45
N GLY A 350 41.11 -4.40 -0.07
CA GLY A 350 41.15 -4.77 -1.49
C GLY A 350 39.81 -5.38 -1.99
N PRO A 351 39.56 -5.34 -3.31
CA PRO A 351 38.25 -5.60 -3.94
C PRO A 351 37.67 -7.01 -3.76
N PHE A 352 38.36 -7.90 -3.06
CA PHE A 352 37.95 -9.29 -2.81
C PHE A 352 37.92 -9.67 -1.33
N SER A 353 37.97 -8.69 -0.42
CA SER A 353 37.77 -8.98 1.00
C SER A 353 36.35 -9.49 1.26
N ARG A 354 36.19 -10.43 2.22
CA ARG A 354 34.85 -10.94 2.63
C ARG A 354 33.91 -9.81 3.05
N ASN A 355 34.47 -8.77 3.70
CA ASN A 355 33.72 -7.60 4.12
C ASN A 355 33.21 -6.79 2.92
N PHE A 356 34.05 -6.56 1.91
CA PHE A 356 33.64 -5.87 0.69
C PHE A 356 32.53 -6.63 -0.06
N ILE A 357 32.67 -7.95 -0.21
CA ILE A 357 31.62 -8.79 -0.82
C ILE A 357 30.30 -8.65 -0.05
N SER A 358 30.33 -8.69 1.29
CA SER A 358 29.12 -8.53 2.10
C SER A 358 28.45 -7.17 1.90
N LEU A 359 29.23 -6.09 1.78
CA LEU A 359 28.71 -4.74 1.51
C LEU A 359 28.16 -4.64 0.09
N PHE A 360 28.84 -5.25 -0.88
CA PHE A 360 28.38 -5.27 -2.26
C PHE A 360 27.04 -6.00 -2.41
N VAL A 361 26.86 -7.14 -1.74
CA VAL A 361 25.57 -7.84 -1.67
C VAL A 361 24.48 -6.95 -1.04
N LYS A 362 24.80 -6.21 0.02
CA LYS A 362 23.85 -5.24 0.61
C LYS A 362 23.50 -4.11 -0.36
N LYS A 363 24.46 -3.62 -1.14
CA LYS A 363 24.22 -2.63 -2.19
C LYS A 363 23.26 -3.18 -3.25
N LEU A 364 23.53 -4.38 -3.78
CA LEU A 364 22.64 -5.01 -4.77
C LEU A 364 21.22 -5.18 -4.24
N ALA A 365 21.08 -5.57 -2.97
CA ALA A 365 19.79 -5.68 -2.31
C ALA A 365 19.03 -4.34 -2.24
N PHE A 366 19.71 -3.21 -1.95
CA PHE A 366 19.09 -1.89 -2.07
C PHE A 366 18.76 -1.52 -3.52
N ASP A 367 19.66 -1.84 -4.46
CA ASP A 367 19.51 -1.49 -5.88
C ASP A 367 18.28 -2.12 -6.52
N VAL A 368 17.81 -3.28 -6.03
CA VAL A 368 16.55 -3.89 -6.52
C VAL A 368 15.41 -2.86 -6.47
N GLN A 369 15.24 -2.10 -5.39
CA GLN A 369 14.11 -1.17 -5.23
C GLN A 369 14.51 0.30 -5.37
N LEU A 370 15.62 0.74 -4.76
CA LEU A 370 16.02 2.17 -4.75
C LEU A 370 16.63 2.63 -6.08
N SER A 371 17.23 1.70 -6.83
CA SER A 371 17.83 1.95 -8.14
C SER A 371 16.97 1.36 -9.27
N ASP A 372 15.67 1.14 -9.02
CA ASP A 372 14.72 0.69 -10.02
C ASP A 372 14.52 1.76 -11.12
N PRO A 373 14.86 1.46 -12.39
CA PRO A 373 14.70 2.42 -13.49
C PRO A 373 13.28 2.94 -13.65
N TYR A 374 12.26 2.12 -13.39
CA TYR A 374 10.87 2.56 -13.50
C TYR A 374 10.58 3.64 -12.45
N LEU A 375 10.90 3.37 -11.18
CA LEU A 375 10.66 4.30 -10.08
C LEU A 375 11.42 5.61 -10.29
N LEU A 376 12.71 5.54 -10.63
CA LEU A 376 13.54 6.71 -10.89
C LEU A 376 12.99 7.56 -12.05
N THR A 377 12.62 6.92 -13.16
CA THR A 377 12.03 7.62 -14.31
C THR A 377 10.75 8.36 -13.93
N HIS A 378 9.87 7.74 -13.13
CA HIS A 378 8.63 8.38 -12.69
C HIS A 378 8.86 9.47 -11.65
N MET A 379 9.86 9.34 -10.77
CA MET A 379 10.27 10.41 -9.88
C MET A 379 10.78 11.64 -10.65
N TYR A 380 11.58 11.45 -11.71
CA TYR A 380 12.00 12.56 -12.56
C TYR A 380 10.82 13.23 -13.28
N LYS A 381 9.90 12.43 -13.83
CA LYS A 381 8.68 12.96 -14.45
C LYS A 381 7.79 13.72 -13.48
N LEU A 382 7.67 13.23 -12.25
CA LEU A 382 6.96 13.91 -11.17
C LEU A 382 7.63 15.26 -10.85
N LEU A 383 8.96 15.29 -10.69
CA LEU A 383 9.68 16.54 -10.46
C LEU A 383 9.44 17.55 -11.60
N THR A 384 9.47 17.09 -12.86
CA THR A 384 9.12 17.94 -14.01
C THR A 384 7.68 18.43 -13.94
N PHE A 385 6.73 17.55 -13.59
CA PHE A 385 5.33 17.91 -13.39
C PHE A 385 5.17 18.98 -12.31
N ASP A 386 5.83 18.83 -11.16
CA ASP A 386 5.75 19.77 -10.04
C ASP A 386 6.37 21.13 -10.39
N ILE A 387 7.52 21.15 -11.07
CA ILE A 387 8.14 22.40 -11.56
C ILE A 387 7.17 23.15 -12.48
N LEU A 388 6.58 22.44 -13.45
CA LEU A 388 5.65 23.04 -14.39
C LEU A 388 4.34 23.49 -13.71
N LEU A 389 3.84 22.74 -12.72
CA LEU A 389 2.69 23.12 -11.92
C LEU A 389 2.96 24.41 -11.13
N VAL A 390 4.17 24.56 -10.58
CA VAL A 390 4.58 25.80 -9.90
C VAL A 390 4.61 26.97 -10.88
N LEU A 391 5.23 26.81 -12.05
CA LEU A 391 5.28 27.86 -13.09
C LEU A 391 3.87 28.26 -13.55
N PHE A 392 2.99 27.28 -13.78
CA PHE A 392 1.58 27.51 -14.10
C PHE A 392 0.87 28.33 -13.02
N THR A 393 1.09 28.00 -11.74
CA THR A 393 0.49 28.71 -10.60
C THR A 393 0.92 30.18 -10.53
N PHE A 394 2.13 30.49 -11.00
CA PHE A 394 2.66 31.86 -11.05
C PHE A 394 2.37 32.59 -12.37
N ASN A 395 1.58 31.98 -13.27
CA ASN A 395 1.33 32.50 -14.62
C ASN A 395 2.64 32.79 -15.40
N VAL A 396 3.70 32.03 -15.14
CA VAL A 396 4.94 32.15 -15.90
C VAL A 396 4.75 31.40 -17.22
N PRO A 397 4.97 32.01 -18.39
CA PRO A 397 4.88 31.32 -19.66
C PRO A 397 5.97 30.23 -19.75
N TYR A 398 5.58 29.02 -20.16
CA TYR A 398 6.46 27.84 -20.26
C TYR A 398 6.31 27.12 -21.60
#